data_AF-A0A0E9PS88-F1
#
_entry.id   AF-A0A0E9PS88-F1
#
_cell.length_a   1.000
_cell.length_b   1.000
_cell.length_c   1.000
_cell.angle_alpha   90.00
_cell.angle_beta   90.00
_cell.angle_gamma   90.00
#
_symmetry.space_group_name_H-M   'P 1'
#
loop_
_entity.id
_entity.type
_entity.pdbx_description
1 polymer ?
#
loop_
_entity_poly.entity_id
_entity_poly.type
_entity_poly.pdbx_seq_one_letter_code
_entity_poly.pdbx_strand_id
1 'polypeptide(L)' 'MGKSASKQFSEEVLRSHNEYRRQHQAPALKLSSKLSRDATRYAESLASTRILKHSTESSRGSW' A
#
# COMPACT_ATOMS: atom_id res chain seq x y z
N MET A 1 12.01 11.96 18.27
CA MET A 1 12.24 10.72 17.48
C MET A 1 11.62 10.91 16.10
N GLY A 2 12.42 10.82 15.03
CA GLY A 2 11.95 11.02 13.65
C GLY A 2 11.10 9.85 13.14
N LYS A 3 10.24 10.11 12.15
CA LYS A 3 9.48 9.05 11.45
C LYS A 3 10.45 8.24 10.59
N SER A 4 10.27 6.92 10.52
CA SER A 4 11.00 6.05 9.56
C SER A 4 10.60 6.38 8.12
N ALA A 5 11.53 6.22 7.17
CA ALA A 5 11.30 6.43 5.74
C ALA A 5 10.09 5.63 5.22
N SER A 6 9.91 4.37 5.66
CA SER A 6 8.75 3.55 5.29
C SER A 6 7.43 4.14 5.77
N LYS A 7 7.42 4.75 6.97
CA LYS A 7 6.24 5.43 7.52
C LYS A 7 5.94 6.71 6.74
N GLN A 8 6.95 7.50 6.41
CA GLN A 8 6.78 8.70 5.58
C GLN A 8 6.21 8.34 4.21
N PHE A 9 6.79 7.36 3.53
CA PHE A 9 6.30 6.87 2.23
C PHE A 9 4.83 6.45 2.29
N SER A 10 4.44 5.66 3.30
CA SER A 10 3.05 5.21 3.45
C SER A 10 2.06 6.37 3.68
N GLU A 11 2.46 7.37 4.48
CA GLU A 11 1.65 8.57 4.75
C GLU A 11 1.49 9.44 3.50
N GLU A 12 2.54 9.59 2.69
CA GLU A 12 2.49 10.35 1.44
C GLU A 12 1.60 9.69 0.39
N VAL A 13 1.73 8.37 0.22
CA VAL A 13 0.86 7.59 -0.67
C VAL A 13 -0.60 7.73 -0.25
N LEU A 14 -0.92 7.58 1.04
CA LEU A 14 -2.28 7.74 1.54
C LEU A 14 -2.83 9.15 1.26
N ARG A 15 -2.01 10.18 1.53
CA ARG A 15 -2.40 11.59 1.32
C ARG A 15 -2.75 11.84 -0.15
N SER A 16 -1.89 11.42 -1.07
CA SER A 16 -2.12 11.59 -2.52
C SER A 16 -3.38 10.87 -3.00
N HIS A 17 -3.63 9.64 -2.53
CA HIS A 17 -4.86 8.91 -2.89
C HIS A 17 -6.11 9.62 -2.35
N ASN A 18 -6.08 10.08 -1.09
CA ASN A 18 -7.23 10.74 -0.48
C ASN A 18 -7.51 12.13 -1.09
N GLU A 19 -6.50 12.81 -1.62
CA GLU A 19 -6.67 14.04 -2.42
C GLU A 19 -7.56 13.78 -3.64
N TYR A 20 -7.22 12.78 -4.47
CA TYR A 20 -8.04 12.41 -5.63
C TYR A 20 -9.41 11.87 -5.23
N ARG A 21 -9.50 11.02 -4.20
CA ARG A 21 -10.79 10.50 -3.72
C ARG A 21 -11.73 11.63 -3.30
N ARG A 22 -11.21 12.69 -2.65
CA ARG A 22 -12.00 13.87 -2.30
C ARG A 22 -12.55 14.58 -3.53
N GLN A 23 -11.74 14.74 -4.58
CA GLN A 23 -12.19 15.34 -5.86
C GLN A 23 -13.33 14.53 -6.49
N HIS A 24 -13.31 13.21 -6.32
CA HIS A 24 -14.37 12.29 -6.75
C HIS A 24 -15.48 12.07 -5.71
N GLN A 25 -15.55 12.88 -4.64
CA GLN A 25 -16.55 12.76 -3.56
C GLN A 25 -16.59 11.37 -2.88
N ALA A 26 -15.48 10.62 -2.95
CA ALA A 26 -15.35 9.30 -2.34
C ALA A 26 -14.81 9.42 -0.90
N PRO A 27 -15.24 8.53 0.03
CA PRO A 27 -14.76 8.54 1.42
C PRO A 27 -13.25 8.34 1.53
N ALA A 28 -12.60 8.95 2.53
CA ALA A 28 -11.17 8.79 2.74
C ALA A 28 -10.78 7.35 3.15
N LEU A 29 -9.65 6.87 2.64
CA LEU A 29 -9.02 5.63 3.07
C LEU A 29 -8.21 5.83 4.35
N LYS A 30 -7.90 4.72 5.02
CA LYS A 30 -6.98 4.65 6.17
C LYS A 30 -5.93 3.58 5.92
N LEU A 31 -4.74 3.76 6.47
CA LEU A 31 -3.71 2.71 6.44
C LEU A 31 -4.14 1.52 7.29
N SER A 32 -3.89 0.32 6.77
CA SER A 32 -4.04 -0.94 7.49
C SER A 32 -2.66 -1.58 7.66
N SER A 33 -2.23 -1.79 8.90
CA SER A 33 -0.92 -2.38 9.21
C SER A 33 -0.76 -3.78 8.59
N LYS A 34 -1.85 -4.55 8.52
CA LYS A 34 -1.88 -5.85 7.85
C LYS A 34 -1.65 -5.70 6.35
N LEU A 35 -2.42 -4.84 5.68
CA LEU A 35 -2.29 -4.64 4.22
C LEU A 35 -0.93 -4.06 3.84
N SER A 36 -0.41 -3.10 4.61
CA SER A 36 0.92 -2.54 4.39
C SER A 36 2.00 -3.61 4.49
N ARG A 37 1.93 -4.48 5.51
CA ARG A 37 2.89 -5.58 5.68
C ARG A 37 2.79 -6.61 4.54
N ASP A 38 1.57 -6.93 4.10
CA ASP A 38 1.35 -7.87 3.00
C ASP A 38 1.85 -7.29 1.66
N ALA A 39 1.63 -6.00 1.42
CA ALA A 39 2.15 -5.26 0.26
C ALA A 39 3.68 -5.17 0.24
N THR A 40 4.33 -4.87 1.38
CA THR A 40 5.80 -4.83 1.48
C THR A 40 6.41 -6.19 1.15
N ARG A 41 5.92 -7.29 1.73
CA ARG A 41 6.42 -8.64 1.42
C ARG A 41 6.30 -8.97 -0.07
N TYR A 42 5.21 -8.55 -0.71
CA TYR A 42 5.04 -8.78 -2.14
C TYR A 42 5.97 -7.90 -2.98
N ALA A 43 6.16 -6.64 -2.61
CA ALA A 43 7.11 -5.75 -3.27
C ALA A 43 8.55 -6.30 -3.24
N GLU A 44 8.97 -6.89 -2.11
CA GLU A 44 10.27 -7.56 -1.99
C GLU A 44 10.39 -8.77 -2.94
N SER A 45 9.32 -9.55 -3.12
CA SER A 45 9.26 -10.66 -4.08
C SER A 45 9.33 -10.18 -5.54
N LEU A 46 8.66 -9.07 -5.87
CA LEU A 46 8.77 -8.46 -7.20
C LEU A 46 10.18 -7.93 -7.47
N ALA A 47 10.81 -7.30 -6.48
CA ALA A 47 12.17 -6.78 -6.59
C ALA A 47 13.20 -7.90 -6.81
N SER A 48 13.04 -9.06 -6.14
CA SER A 48 13.95 -10.20 -6.29
C SER A 48 13.78 -10.92 -7.63
N THR A 49 12.54 -11.04 -8.11
CA THR A 49 12.24 -11.73 -9.39
C THR A 49 12.41 -10.84 -10.61
N ARG A 50 12.37 -9.51 -10.44
CA ARG A 50 12.34 -8.50 -11.52
C ARG A 50 11.19 -8.69 -12.52
N ILE A 51 10.12 -9.35 -12.09
CA ILE A 51 8.92 -9.59 -12.91
C ILE A 51 7.78 -8.79 -12.30
N LEU A 52 7.20 -7.87 -13.07
CA LEU A 52 6.02 -7.14 -12.66
C LEU A 52 4.77 -7.97 -12.96
N LYS A 53 4.17 -8.56 -11.93
CA LYS A 53 2.92 -9.33 -12.01
C LYS A 53 2.05 -9.12 -10.78
N HIS A 54 0.78 -9.49 -10.87
CA HIS A 54 -0.11 -9.51 -9.71
C HIS A 54 0.23 -10.67 -8.77
N SER A 55 -0.02 -10.47 -7.47
CA SER A 55 0.04 -11.55 -6.49
C SER A 55 -1.08 -12.57 -6.75
N THR A 56 -0.93 -13.79 -6.25
CA THR A 56 -1.99 -14.80 -6.36
C THR A 56 -3.20 -14.39 -5.54
N GLU A 57 -4.39 -14.77 -5.97
CA GLU A 57 -5.64 -14.44 -5.27
C GLU A 57 -5.65 -14.90 -3.81
N SER A 58 -5.16 -16.12 -3.56
CA SER A 58 -5.04 -16.70 -2.22
C SER A 58 -4.20 -15.86 -1.25
N SER A 59 -3.32 -14.99 -1.75
CA SER A 59 -2.48 -14.12 -0.92
C SER A 59 -3.12 -12.78 -0.56
N ARG A 60 -4.24 -12.40 -1.20
CA ARG A 60 -4.88 -11.08 -1.07
C ARG A 60 -5.84 -10.94 0.11
N GLY A 61 -6.07 -12.02 0.86
CA GLY A 61 -7.05 -12.09 1.95
C GLY A 61 -8.47 -12.31 1.40
N SER A 62 -9.27 -13.10 2.11
CA SER A 62 -10.69 -13.27 1.81
C SER A 62 -11.45 -12.01 2.25
N TRP A 63 -12.29 -11.50 1.35
CA TRP A 63 -13.21 -10.38 1.61
C TRP A 63 -14.45 -10.85 2.33
#